data_AF-A0A967D1J0-F1
#
_entry.id   AF-A0A967D1J0-F1
#
_cell.length_a   1.000
_cell.length_b   1.000
_cell.length_c   1.000
_cell.angle_alpha   90.00
_cell.angle_beta   90.00
_cell.angle_gamma   90.00
#
_symmetry.space_group_name_H-M   'P 1'
#
loop_
_entity.id
_entity.type
_entity.pdbx_description
1 polymer ?
#
loop_
_entity_poly.entity_id
_entity_poly.type
_entity_poly.pdbx_seq_one_letter_code
_entity_poly.pdbx_strand_id
1 'polypeptide(L)'
;ADLLALATPVGLFLGRIANFINAELWGRPTDLPWGVIFPGEAAQSCGQIVGFCARHPSQLYEALLEGLLLGAVLIYLAFHKGALKRPGFVCGTFFVGYGIARSIVELVRQPDAQFTSALNPIGYVIQFGEWGVTMGQLLSIPMMLIGLLLIIRSKPVSA
;
A
#
# COMPACT_ATOMS: atom_id res chain seq x y z
N ALA A 1 11.44 0.20 17.97
CA ALA A 1 10.29 0.55 17.12
C ALA A 1 10.68 1.60 16.06
N ASP A 2 11.05 2.83 16.44
CA ASP A 2 11.33 3.91 15.47
C ASP A 2 12.42 3.58 14.44
N LEU A 3 13.55 2.99 14.86
CA LEU A 3 14.61 2.60 13.94
C LEU A 3 14.18 1.50 12.96
N LEU A 4 13.34 0.56 13.40
CA LEU A 4 12.79 -0.47 12.53
C LEU A 4 11.82 0.14 11.51
N ALA A 5 10.92 1.00 11.97
CA ALA A 5 9.97 1.73 11.12
C ALA A 5 10.69 2.61 10.07
N LEU A 6 11.85 3.16 10.41
CA LEU A 6 12.68 3.91 9.47
C LEU A 6 13.31 3.01 8.39
N ALA A 7 13.65 1.77 8.71
CA ALA A 7 14.26 0.82 7.77
C ALA A 7 13.21 0.10 6.89
N THR A 8 11.99 -0.09 7.40
CA THR A 8 10.92 -0.86 6.71
C THR A 8 10.62 -0.41 5.26
N PRO A 9 10.55 0.90 4.92
CA PRO A 9 10.25 1.33 3.56
C PRO A 9 11.24 0.82 2.50
N VAL A 10 12.52 0.60 2.85
CA VAL A 10 13.50 0.03 1.92
C VAL A 10 13.13 -1.41 1.56
N GLY A 11 12.73 -2.20 2.56
CA GLY A 11 12.27 -3.57 2.35
C GLY A 11 10.98 -3.62 1.54
N LEU A 12 10.03 -2.73 1.82
CA LEU A 12 8.80 -2.59 1.03
C LEU A 12 9.12 -2.23 -0.42
N PHE A 13 9.95 -1.21 -0.65
CA PHE A 13 10.36 -0.80 -2.00
C PHE A 13 10.91 -1.98 -2.79
N LEU A 14 11.94 -2.64 -2.27
CA LEU A 14 12.60 -3.75 -2.98
C LEU A 14 11.66 -4.95 -3.19
N GLY A 15 10.84 -5.28 -2.19
CA GLY A 15 9.85 -6.34 -2.30
C GLY A 15 8.83 -6.07 -3.41
N ARG A 16 8.34 -4.83 -3.51
CA ARG A 16 7.39 -4.43 -4.56
C ARG A 16 8.00 -4.38 -5.95
N ILE A 17 9.26 -3.96 -6.06
CA ILE A 17 10.01 -4.07 -7.33
C ILE A 17 10.17 -5.54 -7.74
N ALA A 18 10.46 -6.44 -6.79
CA ALA A 18 10.52 -7.87 -7.07
C ALA A 18 9.16 -8.41 -7.52
N ASN A 19 8.04 -8.01 -6.90
CA ASN A 19 6.71 -8.41 -7.35
C ASN A 19 6.42 -7.94 -8.79
N PHE A 20 6.86 -6.74 -9.16
CA PHE A 20 6.72 -6.25 -10.53
C PHE A 20 7.53 -7.09 -11.53
N ILE A 21 8.79 -7.40 -11.20
CA ILE A 21 9.68 -8.21 -12.04
C ILE A 21 9.14 -9.64 -12.21
N ASN A 22 8.62 -10.23 -11.14
CA ASN A 22 8.00 -11.55 -11.14
C ASN A 22 6.61 -11.56 -11.79
N ALA A 23 6.11 -10.40 -12.18
CA ALA A 23 4.76 -10.21 -12.69
C ALA A 23 3.71 -10.84 -11.76
N GLU A 24 3.67 -10.44 -10.48
CA GLU A 24 2.69 -10.91 -9.49
C GLU A 24 2.04 -9.74 -8.74
N LEU A 25 0.83 -9.91 -8.19
CA LEU A 25 0.09 -8.86 -7.45
C LEU A 25 -0.21 -7.61 -8.29
N TRP A 26 -0.51 -7.82 -9.57
CA TRP A 26 -0.91 -6.76 -10.49
C TRP A 26 -2.28 -6.16 -10.13
N GLY A 27 -2.55 -4.98 -10.67
CA GLY A 27 -3.79 -4.25 -10.41
C GLY A 27 -4.96 -4.67 -11.29
N ARG A 28 -6.03 -3.91 -11.19
CA ARG A 28 -7.24 -4.08 -12.01
C ARG A 28 -6.94 -3.79 -13.49
N PRO A 29 -7.74 -4.33 -14.42
CA PRO A 29 -7.67 -3.96 -15.83
C PRO A 29 -7.77 -2.45 -16.00
N THR A 30 -7.01 -1.88 -16.94
CA THR A 30 -6.95 -0.44 -17.15
C THR A 30 -6.69 -0.10 -18.60
N ASP A 31 -7.30 0.99 -19.06
CA ASP A 31 -7.09 1.55 -20.41
C ASP A 31 -6.14 2.76 -20.38
N LEU A 32 -5.53 3.04 -19.24
CA LEU A 32 -4.59 4.17 -19.09
C LEU A 32 -3.30 3.90 -19.89
N PRO A 33 -2.64 4.96 -20.43
CA PRO A 33 -1.53 4.81 -21.37
C PRO A 33 -0.25 4.22 -20.75
N TRP A 34 -0.18 4.11 -19.42
CA TRP A 34 0.90 3.46 -18.67
C TRP A 34 0.50 2.09 -18.11
N GLY A 35 -0.64 1.54 -18.53
CA GLY A 35 -1.03 0.16 -18.22
C GLY A 35 0.02 -0.83 -18.72
N VAL A 36 0.26 -1.88 -17.95
CA VAL A 36 1.26 -2.90 -18.27
C VAL A 36 0.56 -4.21 -18.61
N ILE A 37 0.97 -4.83 -19.71
CA ILE A 37 0.53 -6.17 -20.10
C ILE A 37 1.45 -7.16 -19.39
N PHE A 38 0.94 -7.81 -18.35
CA PHE A 38 1.68 -8.81 -17.59
C PHE A 38 1.54 -10.20 -18.23
N PRO A 39 2.61 -11.03 -18.25
CA PRO A 39 2.52 -12.40 -18.74
C PRO A 39 1.64 -13.28 -17.83
N GLY A 40 1.08 -14.34 -18.40
CA GLY A 40 0.31 -15.36 -17.67
C GLY A 40 -1.20 -15.26 -17.86
N GLU A 41 -1.86 -16.42 -17.89
CA GLU A 41 -3.30 -16.54 -18.16
C GLU A 41 -4.15 -15.76 -17.14
N ALA A 42 -3.79 -15.83 -15.86
CA ALA A 42 -4.48 -15.10 -14.80
C ALA A 42 -4.42 -13.57 -14.99
N ALA A 43 -3.28 -13.05 -15.46
CA ALA A 43 -3.13 -11.63 -15.75
C ALA A 43 -3.92 -11.20 -17.00
N GLN A 44 -4.08 -12.11 -17.97
CA GLN A 44 -4.83 -11.84 -19.19
C GLN A 44 -6.35 -12.07 -19.05
N SER A 45 -6.79 -12.71 -17.96
CA SER A 45 -8.21 -12.91 -17.66
C SER A 45 -8.89 -11.62 -17.20
N CYS A 46 -9.39 -10.84 -18.15
CA CYS A 46 -10.03 -9.54 -17.93
C CYS A 46 -11.44 -9.45 -18.52
N GLY A 47 -12.06 -10.58 -18.85
CA GLY A 47 -13.37 -10.63 -19.52
C GLY A 47 -13.35 -10.27 -21.01
N GLN A 48 -12.16 -10.03 -21.56
CA GLN A 48 -11.94 -9.78 -22.99
C GLN A 48 -11.78 -11.12 -23.71
N ILE A 49 -12.42 -11.27 -24.88
CA ILE A 49 -12.34 -12.50 -25.70
C ILE A 49 -11.12 -12.43 -26.64
N VAL A 50 -10.73 -11.23 -27.07
CA VAL A 50 -9.64 -10.99 -28.03
C VAL A 50 -8.84 -9.77 -27.58
N GLY A 51 -7.51 -9.85 -27.65
CA GLY A 51 -6.59 -8.76 -27.31
C GLY A 51 -5.77 -9.03 -26.05
N PHE A 52 -4.78 -8.17 -25.80
CA PHE A 52 -3.99 -8.20 -24.58
C PHE A 52 -4.64 -7.31 -23.52
N CYS A 53 -4.75 -7.83 -22.30
CA CYS A 53 -5.23 -7.07 -21.17
C CYS A 53 -4.08 -6.29 -20.52
N ALA A 54 -4.20 -4.97 -20.54
CA ALA A 54 -3.36 -4.08 -19.74
C ALA A 54 -3.95 -3.93 -18.34
N ARG A 55 -3.06 -3.88 -17.34
CA ARG A 55 -3.43 -3.73 -15.92
C ARG A 55 -2.62 -2.63 -15.27
N HIS A 56 -3.17 -2.06 -14.20
CA HIS A 56 -2.42 -1.12 -13.37
C HIS A 56 -1.18 -1.84 -12.81
N PRO A 57 0.04 -1.29 -12.95
CA PRO A 57 1.22 -1.79 -12.25
C PRO A 57 1.19 -1.36 -10.78
N SER A 58 0.22 -1.87 -10.01
CA SER A 58 0.00 -1.51 -8.60
C SER A 58 1.24 -1.71 -7.74
N GLN A 59 2.08 -2.68 -8.08
CA GLN A 59 3.36 -2.93 -7.41
C GLN A 59 4.29 -1.70 -7.50
N LEU A 60 4.32 -1.01 -8.64
CA LEU A 60 5.12 0.21 -8.79
C LEU A 60 4.50 1.37 -8.00
N TYR A 61 3.18 1.43 -7.87
CA TYR A 61 2.52 2.41 -7.02
C TYR A 61 2.83 2.15 -5.54
N GLU A 62 2.81 0.88 -5.09
CA GLU A 62 3.21 0.47 -3.73
C GLU A 62 4.69 0.78 -3.48
N ALA A 63 5.58 0.44 -4.42
CA ALA A 63 7.00 0.76 -4.33
C ALA A 63 7.22 2.27 -4.18
N LEU A 64 6.52 3.08 -4.98
CA LEU A 64 6.62 4.54 -4.91
C LEU A 64 6.08 5.10 -3.60
N LEU A 65 4.83 4.75 -3.23
CA LEU A 65 4.15 5.36 -2.08
C LEU A 65 4.64 4.80 -0.74
N GLU A 66 4.65 3.47 -0.58
CA GLU A 66 5.00 2.79 0.67
C GLU A 66 6.52 2.70 0.88
N GLY A 67 7.28 2.67 -0.21
CA GLY A 67 8.73 2.55 -0.19
C GLY A 67 9.44 3.89 -0.31
N LEU A 68 9.45 4.46 -1.51
CA LEU A 68 10.28 5.63 -1.82
C LEU A 68 9.81 6.91 -1.12
N LEU A 69 8.55 7.30 -1.28
CA LEU A 69 8.02 8.55 -0.72
C LEU A 69 7.92 8.47 0.80
N LEU A 70 7.33 7.41 1.35
CA LEU A 70 7.25 7.21 2.80
C LEU A 70 8.66 7.14 3.41
N GLY A 71 9.58 6.39 2.81
CA GLY A 71 10.98 6.32 3.24
C GLY A 71 11.66 7.70 3.25
N ALA A 72 11.50 8.48 2.18
CA ALA A 72 12.06 9.83 2.09
C ALA A 72 11.51 10.76 3.20
N VAL A 73 10.21 10.71 3.48
CA VAL A 73 9.58 11.48 4.56
C VAL A 73 10.15 11.07 5.92
N LEU A 74 10.27 9.76 6.20
CA LEU A 74 10.78 9.28 7.48
C LEU A 74 12.26 9.61 7.68
N ILE A 75 13.08 9.49 6.62
CA ILE A 75 14.50 9.88 6.63
C ILE A 75 14.63 11.39 6.91
N TYR A 76 13.83 12.21 6.22
CA TYR A 76 13.81 13.65 6.44
C TYR A 76 13.43 14.00 7.89
N LEU A 77 12.38 13.37 8.44
CA LEU A 77 11.96 13.58 9.83
C LEU A 77 13.04 13.13 10.83
N ALA A 78 13.63 11.96 10.60
CA ALA A 78 14.62 11.38 11.50
C ALA A 78 15.88 12.25 11.60
N PHE A 79 16.46 12.63 10.46
CA PHE A 79 17.77 13.28 10.41
C PHE A 79 17.71 14.80 10.37
N HIS A 80 16.68 15.39 9.75
CA HIS A 80 16.59 16.84 9.61
C HIS A 80 15.68 17.51 10.65
N LYS A 81 14.66 16.79 11.15
CA LYS A 81 13.76 17.30 12.21
C LYS A 81 14.06 16.74 13.60
N GLY A 82 15.07 15.88 13.73
CA GLY A 82 15.43 15.25 15.00
C GLY A 82 14.29 14.43 15.60
N ALA A 83 13.41 13.87 14.77
CA ALA A 83 12.22 13.15 15.21
C ALA A 83 12.56 11.91 16.07
N LEU A 84 13.77 11.36 15.94
CA LEU A 84 14.28 10.29 16.78
C LEU A 84 14.43 10.68 18.26
N LYS A 85 14.43 11.98 18.59
CA LYS A 85 14.39 12.47 19.98
C LYS A 85 12.99 12.38 20.62
N ARG A 86 11.98 11.97 19.85
CA ARG A 86 10.58 11.79 20.29
C ARG A 86 10.18 10.32 20.09
N PRO A 87 10.44 9.45 21.07
CA PRO A 87 10.14 8.02 20.97
C PRO A 87 8.69 7.78 20.53
N GLY A 88 8.51 6.95 19.51
CA GLY A 88 7.22 6.59 18.92
C GLY A 88 6.75 7.50 17.78
N PHE A 89 7.37 8.67 17.56
CA PHE A 89 6.93 9.60 16.52
C PHE A 89 7.19 9.06 15.11
N VAL A 90 8.39 8.50 14.86
CA VAL A 90 8.76 7.95 13.54
C VAL A 90 7.94 6.70 13.24
N CYS A 91 7.79 5.80 14.22
CA CYS A 91 6.95 4.62 14.12
C CYS A 91 5.48 4.99 13.87
N GLY A 92 4.94 5.97 14.59
CA GLY A 92 3.58 6.44 14.38
C GLY A 92 3.38 7.05 13.00
N THR A 93 4.34 7.84 12.52
CA THR A 93 4.32 8.41 11.17
C THR A 93 4.37 7.33 10.09
N PHE A 94 5.19 6.29 10.29
CA PHE A 94 5.22 5.13 9.40
C PHE A 94 3.85 4.46 9.30
N PHE A 95 3.19 4.16 10.43
CA PHE A 95 1.88 3.50 10.40
C PHE A 95 0.79 4.34 9.72
N VAL A 96 0.75 5.64 9.99
CA VAL A 96 -0.20 6.54 9.32
C VAL A 96 0.10 6.62 7.82
N GLY A 97 1.35 6.87 7.45
CA GLY A 97 1.76 7.00 6.06
C GLY A 97 1.54 5.72 5.25
N TYR A 98 1.88 4.57 5.83
CA TYR A 98 1.65 3.26 5.22
C TYR A 98 0.15 3.00 5.05
N GLY A 99 -0.68 3.25 6.07
CA GLY A 99 -2.12 3.04 5.96
C GLY A 99 -2.78 3.92 4.90
N ILE A 100 -2.34 5.17 4.75
CA ILE A 100 -2.80 6.07 3.68
C ILE A 100 -2.37 5.53 2.31
N ALA A 101 -1.08 5.23 2.13
CA ALA A 101 -0.55 4.70 0.88
C ALA A 101 -1.28 3.41 0.46
N ARG A 102 -1.44 2.47 1.39
CA ARG A 102 -2.12 1.20 1.16
C ARG A 102 -3.58 1.42 0.75
N SER A 103 -4.28 2.35 1.40
CA SER A 103 -5.67 2.69 1.06
C SER A 103 -5.81 3.30 -0.34
N ILE A 104 -4.83 4.09 -0.77
CA ILE A 104 -4.81 4.68 -2.12
C ILE A 104 -4.57 3.61 -3.19
N VAL A 105 -3.54 2.77 -3.04
CA VAL A 105 -3.22 1.72 -4.03
C VAL A 105 -4.35 0.71 -4.14
N GLU A 106 -5.03 0.41 -3.05
CA GLU A 106 -6.13 -0.55 -3.01
C GLU A 106 -7.28 -0.20 -3.98
N LEU A 107 -7.45 1.09 -4.31
CA LEU A 107 -8.44 1.53 -5.30
C LEU A 107 -8.17 0.97 -6.71
N VAL A 108 -6.91 0.72 -7.03
CA VAL A 108 -6.46 0.22 -8.34
C VAL A 108 -5.94 -1.22 -8.27
N ARG A 109 -5.83 -1.80 -7.07
CA ARG A 109 -5.32 -3.16 -6.87
C ARG A 109 -6.40 -4.20 -7.19
N GLN A 110 -6.00 -5.31 -7.82
CA GLN A 110 -6.87 -6.45 -8.00
C GLN A 110 -7.12 -7.09 -6.62
N PRO A 111 -8.37 -7.30 -6.20
CA PRO A 111 -8.65 -7.99 -4.95
C PRO A 111 -8.18 -9.44 -5.00
N ASP A 112 -7.79 -9.98 -3.85
CA ASP A 112 -7.37 -11.38 -3.77
C ASP A 112 -8.55 -12.31 -4.10
N ALA A 113 -8.27 -13.44 -4.75
CA ALA A 113 -9.29 -14.37 -5.24
C ALA A 113 -10.26 -14.85 -4.14
N GLN A 114 -9.80 -14.92 -2.90
CA GLN A 114 -10.59 -15.31 -1.74
C GLN A 114 -11.77 -14.36 -1.44
N PHE A 115 -11.63 -13.07 -1.77
CA PHE A 115 -12.67 -12.07 -1.50
C PHE A 115 -13.52 -11.77 -2.74
N THR A 116 -13.18 -12.36 -3.89
CA THR A 116 -13.82 -12.09 -5.17
C THR A 116 -14.88 -13.15 -5.47
N SER A 117 -16.13 -12.74 -5.69
CA SER A 117 -17.22 -13.64 -6.10
C SER A 117 -18.12 -12.97 -7.15
N ALA A 118 -18.99 -13.73 -7.81
CA ALA A 118 -19.92 -13.19 -8.82
C ALA A 118 -20.84 -12.07 -8.27
N LEU A 119 -21.09 -12.07 -6.95
CA LEU A 119 -21.89 -11.06 -6.24
C LEU A 119 -21.01 -9.93 -5.64
N ASN A 120 -19.69 -10.07 -5.65
CA ASN A 120 -18.71 -9.15 -5.09
C ASN A 120 -17.45 -9.06 -6.00
N PRO A 121 -17.57 -8.42 -7.17
CA PRO A 121 -16.45 -8.28 -8.11
C PRO A 121 -15.36 -7.33 -7.60
N ILE A 122 -15.69 -6.45 -6.65
CA ILE A 122 -14.77 -5.45 -6.10
C ILE A 122 -13.88 -6.05 -4.99
N GLY A 123 -14.28 -7.18 -4.42
CA GLY A 123 -13.54 -7.87 -3.36
C GLY A 123 -13.69 -7.25 -1.99
N TYR A 124 -14.88 -6.71 -1.68
CA TYR A 124 -15.17 -6.18 -0.35
C TYR A 124 -15.19 -7.28 0.71
N VAL A 125 -14.63 -6.99 1.88
CA VAL A 125 -14.63 -7.92 3.02
C VAL A 125 -15.87 -7.71 3.86
N ILE A 126 -16.26 -6.45 3.99
CA ILE A 126 -17.50 -6.04 4.62
C ILE A 126 -18.26 -5.22 3.59
N GLN A 127 -19.42 -5.73 3.17
CA GLN A 127 -20.28 -5.10 2.16
C GLN A 127 -21.57 -4.60 2.82
N PHE A 128 -21.89 -3.33 2.59
CA PHE A 128 -23.11 -2.65 2.99
C PHE A 128 -23.81 -2.15 1.72
N GLY A 129 -24.62 -3.03 1.11
CA GLY A 129 -25.27 -2.75 -0.16
C GLY A 129 -24.23 -2.60 -1.29
N GLU A 130 -24.20 -1.43 -1.93
CA GLU A 130 -23.25 -1.13 -3.03
C GLU A 130 -21.86 -0.68 -2.54
N TRP A 131 -21.73 -0.37 -1.25
CA TRP A 131 -20.49 0.13 -0.65
C TRP A 131 -19.83 -0.96 0.19
N GLY A 132 -18.52 -0.94 0.29
CA GLY A 132 -17.81 -1.87 1.15
C GLY A 132 -16.39 -1.44 1.44
N VAL A 133 -15.77 -2.16 2.36
CA VAL A 133 -14.38 -1.95 2.76
C VAL A 133 -13.58 -3.15 2.29
N THR A 134 -12.49 -2.90 1.58
CA THR A 134 -11.59 -3.97 1.14
C THR A 134 -10.66 -4.41 2.28
N MET A 135 -9.96 -5.54 2.12
CA MET A 135 -9.01 -6.00 3.13
C MET A 135 -7.92 -4.98 3.42
N GLY A 136 -7.35 -4.35 2.37
CA GLY A 136 -6.31 -3.34 2.53
C GLY A 136 -6.78 -2.16 3.36
N GLN A 137 -8.02 -1.68 3.14
CA GLN A 137 -8.58 -0.56 3.89
C GLN A 137 -8.92 -0.95 5.33
N LEU A 138 -9.50 -2.14 5.55
CA LEU A 138 -9.87 -2.62 6.87
C LEU A 138 -8.65 -2.74 7.79
N LEU A 139 -7.53 -3.24 7.26
CA LEU A 139 -6.27 -3.35 8.01
C LEU A 139 -5.57 -1.99 8.17
N SER A 140 -5.74 -1.08 7.22
CA SER A 140 -5.13 0.25 7.27
C SER A 140 -5.73 1.13 8.37
N ILE A 141 -7.04 1.04 8.64
CA ILE A 141 -7.72 1.85 9.67
C ILE A 141 -7.10 1.68 11.07
N PRO A 142 -7.00 0.47 11.66
CA PRO A 142 -6.41 0.30 12.99
C PRO A 142 -4.93 0.68 13.01
N MET A 143 -4.19 0.45 11.92
CA MET A 143 -2.80 0.92 11.80
C MET A 143 -2.71 2.44 11.88
N MET A 144 -3.55 3.17 11.13
CA MET A 144 -3.59 4.64 11.16
C MET A 144 -3.97 5.17 12.55
N LEU A 145 -4.95 4.56 13.21
CA LEU A 145 -5.36 4.96 14.56
C LEU A 145 -4.24 4.76 15.58
N ILE A 146 -3.57 3.60 15.57
CA ILE A 146 -2.41 3.33 16.44
C ILE A 146 -1.29 4.32 16.13
N GLY A 147 -1.03 4.58 14.85
CA GLY A 147 0.00 5.54 14.42
C GLY A 147 -0.27 6.95 14.92
N LEU A 148 -1.50 7.44 14.80
CA LEU A 148 -1.92 8.74 15.34
C LEU A 148 -1.75 8.82 16.85
N LEU A 149 -2.16 7.77 17.58
CA LEU A 149 -1.98 7.70 19.03
C LEU A 149 -0.51 7.77 19.43
N LEU A 150 0.38 7.07 18.71
CA LEU A 150 1.82 7.13 18.96
C LEU A 150 2.39 8.54 18.70
N ILE A 151 1.98 9.19 17.61
CA ILE A 151 2.39 10.57 17.30
C ILE A 151 1.94 11.52 18.43
N ILE A 152 0.66 11.47 18.83
CA ILE A 152 0.09 12.35 19.85
C ILE A 152 0.77 12.14 21.22
N ARG A 153 1.09 10.89 21.57
CA ARG A 153 1.73 10.58 22.85
C ARG A 153 3.25 10.81 22.86
N SER A 154 3.87 10.98 21.70
CA SER A 154 5.32 11.16 21.61
C SER A 154 5.73 12.50 22.26
N LYS A 155 6.61 12.41 23.26
CA LYS A 155 7.19 13.57 23.94
C LYS A 155 8.68 13.64 23.65
N PRO A 156 9.26 14.85 23.53
CA PRO A 156 10.71 14.98 23.44
C PRO A 156 11.33 14.43 24.72
N VAL A 157 12.36 13.60 24.56
CA VAL A 157 13.23 13.22 25.67
C VAL A 157 13.93 14.50 26.13
N SER A 158 13.67 14.92 27.37
CA SER A 158 14.42 16.01 27.98
C SER A 158 15.88 15.58 28.06
N ALA A 159 16.76 16.43 27.52
CA ALA A 159 18.21 16.25 27.62
C ALA A 159 18.67 16.40 29.07
#